data_AF-A0A438D104-F1
#
_entry.id   AF-A0A438D104-F1
#
_cell.length_a   1.000
_cell.length_b   1.000
_cell.length_c   1.000
_cell.angle_alpha   90.00
_cell.angle_beta   90.00
_cell.angle_gamma   90.00
#
_symmetry.space_group_name_H-M   'P 1'
#
loop_
_entity.id
_entity.type
_entity.pdbx_description
1 polymer ?
#
loop_
_entity_poly.entity_id
_entity_poly.type
_entity_poly.pdbx_seq_one_letter_code
_entity_poly.pdbx_strand_id
1 'polypeptide(L)'
;MAYEGVGGDNGRSIGLAVSPDGLKNWKRLQEEPVLEPSEEDGWDNRAVGSPCLVQMEGNADEWRLYYRGIGQQGRKGIGMAVSQGTEITRSRRWAGFHL
;
A
#
# COMPACT_ATOMS: atom_id res chain seq x y z
N MET A 1 6.94 3.02 -8.24
CA MET A 1 5.80 2.14 -8.58
C MET A 1 5.37 1.39 -7.34
N ALA A 2 4.07 1.29 -7.07
CA ALA A 2 3.52 0.35 -6.11
C ALA A 2 3.14 -0.96 -6.82
N TYR A 3 3.36 -2.11 -6.17
CA TYR A 3 3.08 -3.43 -6.75
C TYR A 3 2.46 -4.37 -5.71
N GLU A 4 1.73 -5.39 -6.19
CA GLU A 4 1.21 -6.47 -5.35
C GLU A 4 2.28 -7.56 -5.19
N GLY A 5 2.63 -7.88 -3.94
CA GLY A 5 3.45 -9.04 -3.59
C GLY A 5 2.56 -10.25 -3.31
N VAL A 6 2.97 -11.43 -3.77
CA VAL A 6 2.28 -12.70 -3.49
C VAL A 6 3.26 -13.65 -2.81
N GLY A 7 2.96 -14.01 -1.56
CA GLY A 7 3.73 -14.95 -0.76
C GLY A 7 3.51 -16.41 -1.17
N GLY A 8 4.37 -17.31 -0.70
CA GLY A 8 4.24 -18.75 -0.95
C GLY A 8 2.98 -19.37 -0.34
N ASP A 9 2.40 -18.72 0.67
CA ASP A 9 1.11 -19.02 1.29
C ASP A 9 -0.09 -18.38 0.55
N ASN A 10 0.15 -17.74 -0.60
CA ASN A 10 -0.82 -16.94 -1.35
C ASN A 10 -1.33 -15.70 -0.59
N GLY A 11 -0.61 -15.29 0.47
CA GLY A 11 -0.76 -14.01 1.13
C GLY A 11 -0.46 -12.87 0.17
N ARG A 12 -1.20 -11.76 0.30
CA ARG A 12 -1.05 -10.59 -0.57
C ARG A 12 -0.76 -9.34 0.23
N SER A 13 0.29 -8.64 -0.18
CA SER A 13 0.77 -7.40 0.39
C SER A 13 1.11 -6.39 -0.72
N ILE A 14 1.42 -5.16 -0.36
CA ILE A 14 1.83 -4.11 -1.30
C ILE A 14 3.26 -3.69 -1.00
N GLY A 15 4.11 -3.66 -2.02
CA GLY A 15 5.47 -3.16 -1.95
C GLY A 15 5.71 -1.97 -2.87
N LEU A 16 6.88 -1.35 -2.76
CA LEU A 16 7.32 -0.25 -3.63
C LEU A 16 8.63 -0.59 -4.33
N ALA A 17 8.71 -0.21 -5.61
CA ALA A 17 9.90 -0.33 -6.42
C ALA A 17 10.20 0.98 -7.16
N VAL A 18 11.48 1.22 -7.40
CA VAL A 18 12.01 2.34 -8.16
C VAL A 18 12.76 1.85 -9.39
N SER A 19 12.65 2.61 -10.47
CA SER A 19 13.45 2.46 -11.67
C SER A 19 13.89 3.86 -12.11
N PRO A 20 15.15 4.07 -12.54
CA PRO A 20 15.62 5.36 -13.04
C PRO A 20 14.86 5.84 -14.29
N ASP A 21 14.40 4.91 -15.13
CA ASP A 21 13.73 5.21 -16.40
C ASP A 21 12.23 4.86 -16.39
N GLY A 22 11.75 4.21 -15.33
CA GLY A 22 10.37 3.76 -15.22
C GLY A 22 10.00 2.60 -16.15
N LEU A 23 10.96 1.99 -16.84
CA LEU A 23 10.74 0.94 -17.83
C LEU A 23 11.41 -0.38 -17.43
N LYS A 24 12.63 -0.34 -16.89
CA LYS A 24 13.44 -1.53 -16.55
C LYS A 24 14.28 -1.33 -15.29
N ASN A 25 15.07 -2.33 -14.91
CA ASN A 25 15.99 -2.27 -13.76
C ASN A 25 15.29 -1.88 -12.44
N TRP A 26 14.08 -2.39 -12.26
CA TRP A 26 13.29 -2.14 -11.05
C TRP A 26 14.00 -2.73 -9.84
N LYS A 27 14.16 -1.92 -8.79
CA LYS A 27 14.68 -2.33 -7.49
C LYS A 27 13.63 -2.07 -6.44
N ARG A 28 13.45 -3.01 -5.51
CA ARG A 28 12.61 -2.80 -4.33
C ARG A 28 13.19 -1.65 -3.51
N LEU A 29 12.33 -0.80 -2.94
CA LEU A 29 12.76 0.25 -2.02
C LEU A 29 13.12 -0.30 -0.64
N GLN A 30 12.47 -1.39 -0.23
CA GLN A 30 12.74 -2.16 0.99
C GLN A 30 12.28 -3.61 0.79
N GLU A 31 12.77 -4.53 1.62
CA GLU A 31 12.34 -5.94 1.56
C GLU A 31 10.93 -6.13 2.12
N GLU A 32 10.62 -5.45 3.23
CA GLU A 32 9.31 -5.56 3.87
C GLU A 32 8.22 -4.86 3.04
N PRO A 33 6.97 -5.37 3.03
CA PRO A 33 5.87 -4.67 2.38
C PRO A 33 5.63 -3.30 3.01
N VAL A 34 5.16 -2.34 2.20
CA VAL A 34 4.70 -1.03 2.71
C VAL A 34 3.28 -1.08 3.25
N LEU A 35 2.51 -2.11 2.86
CA LEU A 35 1.21 -2.40 3.43
C LEU A 35 0.95 -3.91 3.43
N GLU A 36 0.68 -4.44 4.62
CA GLU A 36 0.24 -5.81 4.85
C GLU A 36 -1.23 -5.83 5.24
N PRO A 37 -1.93 -6.98 5.16
CA PRO A 37 -3.28 -7.14 5.72
C PRO A 37 -3.34 -6.66 7.18
N SER A 38 -4.48 -6.14 7.60
CA SER A 38 -4.65 -5.70 8.99
C SER A 38 -4.49 -6.88 9.95
N GLU A 39 -3.68 -6.73 11.01
CA GLU A 39 -3.62 -7.68 12.12
C GLU A 39 -4.88 -7.64 12.98
N GLU A 40 -5.51 -6.46 13.07
CA GLU A 40 -6.79 -6.30 13.74
C GLU A 40 -7.94 -6.89 12.91
N ASP A 41 -8.95 -7.42 13.60
CA ASP A 41 -10.18 -7.83 12.94
C ASP A 41 -10.83 -6.64 12.23
N GLY A 42 -10.93 -6.75 10.90
CA GLY A 42 -11.25 -5.62 10.05
C GLY A 42 -11.67 -6.03 8.66
N TRP A 43 -12.01 -5.04 7.84
CA TRP A 43 -12.51 -5.26 6.48
C TRP A 43 -11.40 -5.59 5.47
N ASP A 44 -10.12 -5.40 5.83
CA ASP A 44 -8.93 -5.68 5.02
C ASP A 44 -7.91 -6.61 5.69
N ASN A 45 -8.39 -7.44 6.63
CA ASN A 45 -7.56 -8.33 7.47
C ASN A 45 -7.16 -9.67 6.82
N ARG A 46 -7.59 -9.94 5.59
CA ARG A 46 -7.20 -11.18 4.86
C ARG A 46 -6.19 -10.93 3.76
N ALA A 47 -6.36 -9.87 2.98
CA ALA A 47 -5.47 -9.53 1.88
C ALA A 47 -5.60 -8.05 1.50
N VAL A 48 -4.50 -7.46 1.04
CA VAL A 48 -4.50 -6.16 0.36
C VAL A 48 -3.96 -6.31 -1.06
N GLY A 49 -4.33 -5.40 -1.96
CA GLY A 49 -3.86 -5.46 -3.34
C GLY A 49 -4.40 -4.33 -4.22
N SER A 50 -4.18 -4.46 -5.52
CA SER A 50 -4.59 -3.46 -6.52
C SER A 50 -4.19 -2.01 -6.14
N PRO A 51 -2.89 -1.75 -5.89
CA PRO A 51 -2.45 -0.44 -5.41
C PRO A 51 -2.58 0.65 -6.47
N CYS A 52 -2.96 1.84 -6.05
CA CYS A 52 -2.90 3.08 -6.83
C CYS A 52 -2.20 4.15 -5.99
N LEU A 53 -0.99 4.54 -6.43
CA LEU A 53 -0.14 5.48 -5.73
C LEU A 53 -0.24 6.86 -6.40
N VAL A 54 -0.60 7.87 -5.63
CA VAL A 54 -0.86 9.24 -6.10
C VAL A 54 -0.03 10.23 -5.30
N GLN A 55 0.74 11.08 -5.98
CA GLN A 55 1.43 12.22 -5.36
C GLN A 55 0.45 13.38 -5.23
N MET A 56 0.44 14.04 -4.07
CA MET A 56 -0.46 15.16 -3.82
C MET A 56 0.13 16.48 -4.31
N GLU A 57 -0.72 17.35 -4.84
CA GLU A 57 -0.32 18.67 -5.31
C GLU A 57 0.13 19.56 -4.13
N GLY A 58 1.15 20.39 -4.36
CA GLY A 58 1.65 21.34 -3.36
C GLY A 58 2.62 20.76 -2.34
N ASN A 59 2.84 19.44 -2.33
CA ASN A 59 3.84 18.79 -1.48
C ASN A 59 4.44 17.55 -2.16
N ALA A 60 5.70 17.63 -2.58
CA ALA A 60 6.40 16.54 -3.25
C ALA A 60 6.56 15.28 -2.38
N ASP A 61 6.46 15.43 -1.06
CA ASP A 61 6.63 14.35 -0.08
C ASP A 61 5.31 13.72 0.36
N GLU A 62 4.16 14.29 -0.03
CA GLU A 62 2.85 13.74 0.32
C GLU A 62 2.38 12.76 -0.76
N TRP A 63 2.30 11.49 -0.37
CA TRP A 63 1.80 10.40 -1.22
C TRP A 63 0.61 9.72 -0.57
N ARG A 64 -0.39 9.38 -1.39
CA ARG A 64 -1.54 8.56 -1.00
C ARG A 64 -1.52 7.25 -1.75
N LEU A 65 -1.67 6.17 -1.01
CA LEU A 65 -1.84 4.83 -1.54
C LEU A 65 -3.31 4.44 -1.37
N TYR A 66 -4.05 4.40 -2.47
CA TYR A 66 -5.36 3.76 -2.51
C TYR A 66 -5.17 2.27 -2.79
N TYR A 67 -5.93 1.42 -2.10
CA TYR A 67 -5.77 -0.02 -2.21
C TYR A 67 -7.11 -0.75 -2.06
N ARG A 68 -7.18 -1.96 -2.60
CA ARG A 68 -8.26 -2.90 -2.34
C ARG A 68 -7.93 -3.71 -1.09
N GLY A 69 -8.85 -3.73 -0.12
CA GLY A 69 -8.82 -4.67 1.00
C GLY A 69 -9.79 -5.82 0.80
N ILE A 70 -9.46 -6.96 1.38
CA ILE A 70 -10.30 -8.16 1.43
C ILE A 70 -10.35 -8.61 2.90
N GLY A 71 -11.55 -8.78 3.44
CA GLY A 71 -11.75 -9.31 4.79
C GLY A 71 -11.83 -10.84 4.78
N GLN A 72 -11.79 -11.46 5.97
CA GLN A 72 -11.83 -12.93 6.08
C GLN A 72 -13.00 -13.58 5.32
N GLN A 73 -14.19 -12.97 5.40
CA GLN A 73 -15.40 -13.42 4.71
C GLN A 73 -15.44 -13.06 3.21
N GLY A 74 -14.32 -12.61 2.62
CA GLY A 74 -14.21 -12.29 1.20
C GLY A 74 -14.86 -10.96 0.78
N ARG A 75 -15.43 -10.20 1.73
CA ARG A 75 -15.93 -8.83 1.48
C ARG A 75 -14.77 -7.96 1.01
N LYS A 76 -15.02 -7.15 0.00
CA LYS A 76 -14.01 -6.26 -0.61
C LYS A 76 -14.36 -4.80 -0.32
N GLY A 77 -13.34 -3.99 -0.13
CA GLY A 77 -13.48 -2.54 0.07
C GLY A 77 -12.28 -1.79 -0.53
N ILE A 78 -12.38 -0.47 -0.52
CA ILE A 78 -11.28 0.43 -0.90
C ILE A 78 -10.83 1.16 0.36
N GLY A 79 -9.52 1.18 0.58
CA GLY A 79 -8.87 1.90 1.67
C GLY A 79 -7.84 2.89 1.15
N MET A 80 -7.35 3.71 2.07
CA MET A 80 -6.28 4.66 1.80
C MET A 80 -5.21 4.54 2.89
N ALA A 81 -3.95 4.60 2.49
CA ALA A 81 -2.82 4.80 3.37
C ALA A 81 -2.06 6.07 2.96
N VAL A 82 -1.45 6.75 3.93
CA VAL A 82 -0.67 7.98 3.73
C VAL A 82 0.79 7.73 4.05
N SER A 83 1.71 8.31 3.27
CA SER A 83 3.13 8.32 3.61
C SER A 83 3.36 9.15 4.87
N GLN A 84 4.27 8.70 5.74
CA GLN A 84 4.71 9.46 6.91
C GLN A 84 6.01 10.21 6.57
N GLY A 85 5.94 11.53 6.46
CA GLY A 85 7.09 12.38 6.17
C GLY A 85 7.62 12.20 4.75
N THR A 86 8.93 12.37 4.56
CA THR A 86 9.62 12.23 3.26
C THR A 86 9.80 10.77 2.82
N GLU A 87 9.46 9.81 3.68
CA GLU A 87 9.67 8.38 3.43
C GLU A 87 8.38 7.71 2.95
N ILE A 88 8.23 7.62 1.62
CA ILE A 88 7.11 6.91 0.99
C ILE A 88 7.01 5.43 1.40
N THR A 89 8.12 4.86 1.85
CA THR A 89 8.25 3.49 2.36
C THR A 89 7.50 3.25 3.66
N ARG A 90 7.22 4.29 4.44
CA ARG A 90 6.43 4.19 5.67
C ARG A 90 5.01 4.70 5.44
N SER A 91 4.10 3.77 5.13
CA SER A 91 2.69 4.09 4.91
C SER A 91 1.83 3.65 6.10
N ARG A 92 0.88 4.48 6.53
CA ARG A 92 -0.09 4.14 7.58
C ARG A 92 -1.51 4.20 7.02
N ARG A 93 -2.32 3.18 7.34
CA ARG A 93 -3.78 3.20 7.09
C ARG A 93 -4.39 4.49 7.63
N TRP A 94 -5.16 5.17 6.80
CA TRP A 94 -5.85 6.38 7.20
C TRP A 94 -7.21 6.02 7.80
N ALA A 95 -7.45 6.41 9.05
CA ALA A 95 -8.60 5.99 9.86
C ALA A 95 -9.76 7.00 9.90
N GLY A 96 -9.81 7.96 8.96
CA GLY A 96 -10.88 8.96 8.91
C GLY A 96 -10.49 10.35 9.41
N PHE A 97 -11.27 11.35 9.01
CA PHE A 97 -11.44 12.58 9.78
C PHE A 97 -12.39 12.25 10.93
N HIS A 98 -11.97 12.45 12.17
CA HIS A 98 -12.96 12.58 13.24
C HIS A 98 -13.71 13.87 12.94
N LEU A 99 -14.99 13.74 12.58
CA LEU A 99 -15.92 14.86 12.41
C LEU A 99 -16.58 15.15 13.75
#